data_AF-S5DRT3-F1
#
_entry.id   AF-S5DRT3-F1
#
_cell.length_a   1.000
_cell.length_b   1.000
_cell.length_c   1.000
_cell.angle_alpha   90.00
_cell.angle_beta   90.00
_cell.angle_gamma   90.00
#
_symmetry.space_group_name_H-M   'P 1'
#
loop_
_entity.id
_entity.type
_entity.pdbx_description
1 polymer ?
#
loop_
_entity_poly.entity_id
_entity_poly.type
_entity_poly.pdbx_seq_one_letter_code
_entity_poly.pdbx_strand_id
1 'polypeptide(L)'
;NEGRESTSRVFKLDSEGDAATAVNESAAIKLRNIRPSVPRGCKLIIIGSSTGGPAALQEILTKLPATFPYPILLVQHMPNTFTAVFAERLNQQ
;
A
#
# COMPACT_ATOMS: atom_id res chain seq x y z
N ASN A 1 -49.50 -11.82 -15.27
CA ASN A 1 -48.65 -13.02 -15.13
C ASN A 1 -47.25 -12.58 -14.77
N GLU A 2 -47.07 -12.07 -13.56
CA GLU A 2 -46.79 -12.86 -12.33
C GLU A 2 -45.44 -13.58 -12.48
N GLY A 3 -44.41 -13.38 -11.67
CA GLY A 3 -44.22 -12.65 -10.43
C GLY A 3 -42.83 -13.09 -9.93
N ARG A 4 -41.96 -12.14 -9.59
CA ARG A 4 -40.68 -12.44 -8.95
C ARG A 4 -40.95 -12.95 -7.55
N GLU A 5 -40.63 -14.21 -7.25
CA GLU A 5 -40.52 -14.67 -5.86
C GLU A 5 -39.08 -14.98 -5.49
N SER A 6 -38.63 -14.13 -4.57
CA SER A 6 -37.47 -14.26 -3.70
C SER A 6 -37.61 -15.52 -2.84
N THR A 7 -36.68 -16.46 -2.96
CA THR A 7 -36.53 -17.53 -1.96
C THR A 7 -35.37 -17.18 -1.04
N SER A 8 -35.74 -16.51 0.05
CA SER A 8 -34.91 -16.28 1.23
C SER A 8 -34.37 -17.61 1.77
N ARG A 9 -33.05 -17.78 1.77
CA ARG A 9 -32.41 -18.84 2.56
C ARG A 9 -32.38 -18.40 4.02
N VAL A 10 -33.41 -18.81 4.76
CA VAL A 10 -33.45 -18.72 6.22
C VAL A 10 -32.50 -19.78 6.78
N PHE A 11 -31.34 -19.36 7.29
CA PHE A 11 -30.49 -20.22 8.12
C PHE A 11 -31.13 -20.33 9.50
N LYS A 12 -31.64 -21.52 9.82
CA LYS A 12 -32.13 -21.86 11.14
C LYS A 12 -30.89 -22.04 12.04
N LEU A 13 -30.70 -21.13 13.00
CA LEU A 13 -29.81 -21.33 14.13
C LEU A 13 -30.54 -22.21 15.13
N ASP A 14 -30.18 -23.49 15.16
CA ASP A 14 -30.48 -24.34 16.30
C ASP A 14 -29.35 -24.12 17.31
N SER A 15 -29.69 -23.44 18.41
CA SER A 15 -28.86 -23.28 19.60
C SER A 15 -28.74 -24.62 20.30
N GLU A 16 -27.51 -25.02 20.63
CA GLU A 16 -27.03 -25.45 21.97
C GLU A 16 -25.74 -26.29 21.78
N GLY A 17 -24.60 -25.67 22.14
CA GLY A 17 -23.34 -26.28 22.62
C GLY A 17 -22.77 -27.55 22.00
N ASP A 18 -21.64 -27.44 21.28
CA ASP A 18 -20.34 -27.69 21.93
C ASP A 18 -19.20 -27.13 21.05
N ALA A 19 -18.52 -26.11 21.59
CA ALA A 19 -17.48 -25.37 20.92
C ALA A 19 -16.15 -26.14 20.94
N ALA A 20 -15.98 -27.06 19.99
CA ALA A 20 -14.68 -27.67 19.71
C ALA A 20 -14.49 -27.88 18.19
N THR A 21 -14.81 -26.84 17.41
CA THR A 21 -14.55 -26.84 15.96
C THR A 21 -13.08 -26.56 15.71
N ALA A 22 -12.37 -27.63 15.35
CA ALA A 22 -11.04 -27.71 14.77
C ALA A 22 -10.43 -26.37 14.29
N VAL A 23 -9.54 -25.81 15.11
CA VAL A 23 -8.56 -24.83 14.64
C VAL A 23 -7.60 -25.55 13.69
N ASN A 24 -7.69 -25.23 12.40
CA ASN A 24 -6.76 -25.73 11.40
C ASN A 24 -5.40 -25.03 11.58
N GLU A 25 -4.52 -25.64 12.37
CA GLU A 25 -3.14 -25.21 12.62
C GLU A 25 -2.22 -25.24 11.38
N SER A 26 -2.73 -25.57 10.19
CA SER A 26 -1.92 -25.64 8.96
C SER A 26 -1.67 -24.29 8.28
N ALA A 27 -2.15 -23.18 8.84
CA ALA A 27 -1.91 -21.83 8.32
C ALA A 27 -0.76 -21.08 9.00
N ALA A 28 0.10 -21.80 9.75
CA ALA A 28 1.42 -21.26 10.07
C ALA A 28 2.19 -21.12 8.76
N ILE A 29 2.04 -19.96 8.10
CA ILE A 29 2.95 -19.51 7.05
C ILE A 29 4.33 -19.57 7.68
N LYS A 30 5.04 -20.66 7.37
CA LYS A 30 6.45 -20.83 7.64
C LYS A 30 7.07 -19.57 7.08
N LEU A 31 7.44 -18.64 7.97
CA LEU A 31 8.11 -17.39 7.62
C LEU A 31 9.45 -17.81 7.05
N ARG A 32 9.42 -18.19 5.76
CA ARG A 32 10.59 -18.29 4.91
C ARG A 32 11.25 -16.96 5.13
N ASN A 33 12.52 -16.96 5.52
CA ASN A 33 13.28 -15.75 5.71
C ASN A 33 13.37 -15.05 4.35
N ILE A 34 12.34 -14.26 3.98
CA ILE A 34 12.26 -13.51 2.73
C ILE A 34 13.25 -12.37 2.92
N ARG A 35 14.52 -12.64 2.67
CA ARG A 35 15.49 -11.58 2.43
C ARG A 35 15.16 -11.04 1.04
N PRO A 36 14.68 -9.79 0.92
CA PRO A 36 14.46 -9.22 -0.40
C PRO A 36 15.79 -9.26 -1.16
N SER A 37 15.83 -10.05 -2.23
CA SER A 37 16.94 -10.11 -3.16
C SER A 37 16.88 -8.86 -4.03
N VAL A 38 17.69 -7.84 -3.73
CA VAL A 38 17.84 -6.69 -4.62
C VAL A 38 18.75 -7.12 -5.79
N PRO A 39 18.29 -7.04 -7.05
CA PRO A 39 19.12 -7.40 -8.19
C PRO A 39 20.43 -6.60 -8.19
N ARG A 40 21.54 -7.28 -8.51
CA ARG A 40 22.83 -6.60 -8.66
C ARG A 40 22.73 -5.55 -9.78
N GLY A 41 23.11 -4.31 -9.48
CA GLY A 41 23.03 -3.19 -10.42
C GLY A 41 21.74 -2.37 -10.34
N CYS A 42 20.82 -2.66 -9.39
CA CYS A 42 19.72 -1.76 -9.08
C CYS A 42 20.27 -0.42 -8.57
N LYS A 43 20.00 0.67 -9.28
CA LYS A 43 20.37 2.04 -8.92
C LYS A 43 19.11 2.80 -8.53
N LEU A 44 19.17 3.53 -7.42
CA LEU A 44 18.06 4.29 -6.85
C LEU A 44 18.62 5.61 -6.30
N ILE A 45 17.87 6.69 -6.45
CA ILE A 45 18.12 7.95 -5.75
C ILE A 45 17.18 8.03 -4.55
N ILE A 46 17.72 8.36 -3.39
CA ILE A 46 16.93 8.61 -2.18
C ILE A 46 17.18 10.05 -1.76
N ILE A 47 16.11 10.84 -1.60
CA ILE A 47 16.19 12.21 -1.13
C ILE A 47 15.43 12.32 0.19
N GLY A 48 16.15 12.69 1.26
CA GLY A 48 15.57 13.00 2.56
C GLY A 48 15.49 14.52 2.76
N SER A 49 14.33 15.02 3.19
CA SER A 49 14.12 16.46 3.41
C SER A 49 13.15 16.75 4.56
N SER A 50 13.19 17.98 5.08
CA SER A 50 12.31 18.46 6.16
C SER A 50 11.87 19.91 5.87
N THR A 51 12.31 20.89 6.68
CA THR A 51 11.98 22.30 6.49
C THR A 51 12.57 22.82 5.17
N GLY A 52 11.76 23.53 4.36
CA GLY A 52 12.15 23.99 3.02
C GLY A 52 12.17 22.88 1.95
N GLY A 53 12.05 21.61 2.35
CA GLY A 53 12.07 20.46 1.46
C GLY A 53 11.03 20.48 0.34
N PRO A 54 9.75 20.83 0.59
CA PRO A 54 8.74 20.87 -0.47
C PRO A 54 9.11 21.77 -1.67
N ALA A 55 9.61 22.97 -1.40
CA ALA A 55 10.02 23.91 -2.45
C ALA A 55 11.27 23.42 -3.20
N ALA A 56 12.26 22.91 -2.46
CA ALA A 56 13.48 22.37 -3.05
C ALA A 56 13.20 21.14 -3.94
N LEU A 57 12.33 20.23 -3.48
CA LEU A 57 11.94 19.04 -4.23
C LEU A 57 11.21 19.42 -5.53
N GLN A 58 10.33 20.42 -5.49
CA GLN A 58 9.68 20.93 -6.69
C GLN A 58 10.71 21.46 -7.70
N GLU A 59 11.68 22.26 -7.27
CA GLU A 59 12.72 22.80 -8.15
C GLU A 59 13.61 21.71 -8.75
N ILE A 60 13.99 20.70 -7.97
CA ILE A 60 14.85 19.61 -8.43
C ILE A 60 14.11 18.73 -9.43
N LEU A 61 12.88 18.29 -9.09
CA LEU A 61 12.15 17.32 -9.87
C LEU A 61 11.66 17.89 -11.21
N THR A 62 11.28 19.17 -11.25
CA THR A 62 10.89 19.85 -12.51
C THR A 62 12.02 20.03 -13.50
N LYS A 63 13.27 19.98 -13.04
CA LYS A 63 14.46 20.05 -13.92
C LYS A 63 14.87 18.68 -14.47
N LEU A 64 14.28 17.59 -13.98
CA LEU A 64 14.57 16.26 -14.48
C LEU A 64 13.81 15.99 -15.78
N PRO A 65 14.44 15.38 -16.79
CA PRO A 65 13.74 14.96 -17.99
C PRO A 65 12.76 13.83 -17.65
N ALA A 66 11.64 13.74 -18.37
CA ALA A 66 10.69 12.62 -18.24
C ALA A 66 11.33 11.24 -18.53
N THR A 67 12.46 11.22 -19.24
CA THR A 67 13.26 10.03 -19.56
C THR A 67 14.31 9.70 -18.49
N PHE A 68 14.26 10.33 -17.32
CA PHE A 68 15.23 10.10 -16.25
C PHE A 68 15.31 8.61 -15.89
N PRO A 69 16.51 7.98 -15.92
CA PRO A 69 16.62 6.53 -16.00
C PRO A 69 16.54 5.79 -14.66
N TYR A 70 16.55 6.52 -13.53
CA TYR A 70 16.59 5.93 -12.20
C TYR A 70 15.34 6.27 -11.38
N PRO A 71 14.80 5.31 -10.62
CA PRO A 71 13.75 5.61 -9.65
C PRO A 71 14.25 6.62 -8.60
N ILE A 72 13.31 7.40 -8.07
CA ILE A 72 13.56 8.37 -7.01
C ILE A 72 12.61 8.06 -5.84
N LEU A 73 13.17 7.81 -4.67
CA LEU A 73 12.44 7.66 -3.42
C LEU A 73 12.58 8.94 -2.60
N LEU A 74 11.45 9.54 -2.25
CA LEU A 74 11.41 10.76 -1.45
C LEU A 74 10.98 10.45 -0.02
N VAL A 75 11.73 10.96 0.95
CA VAL A 75 11.39 10.91 2.37
C VAL A 75 11.31 12.34 2.87
N GLN A 76 10.09 12.86 2.94
CA GLN A 76 9.82 14.20 3.43
C GLN A 76 9.22 14.12 4.83
N HIS A 77 9.87 14.72 5.81
CA HIS A 77 9.32 14.84 7.16
C HIS A 77 8.13 15.82 7.14
N MET A 78 6.92 15.25 7.26
CA MET A 78 5.66 15.99 7.36
C MET A 78 4.59 15.11 8.00
N PRO A 79 3.51 15.69 8.56
CA PRO A 79 2.41 14.89 9.09
C PRO A 79 1.71 14.10 7.99
N ASN A 80 1.15 12.94 8.34
CA ASN A 80 0.53 12.00 7.39
C ASN A 80 -0.60 12.63 6.54
N THR A 81 -1.30 13.63 7.08
CA THR A 81 -2.37 14.35 6.36
C THR A 81 -1.86 15.18 5.17
N PHE A 82 -0.56 15.46 5.09
CA PHE A 82 0.03 16.32 4.05
C PHE A 82 0.76 15.53 2.96
N THR A 83 1.15 14.28 3.21
CA THR A 83 1.99 13.48 2.29
C THR A 83 1.29 13.20 0.97
N ALA A 84 0.02 12.81 0.99
CA ALA A 84 -0.76 12.54 -0.22
C ALA A 84 -0.94 13.80 -1.08
N VAL A 85 -1.34 14.91 -0.46
CA VAL A 85 -1.52 16.20 -1.17
C VAL A 85 -0.20 16.71 -1.73
N PHE A 86 0.92 16.50 -1.03
CA PHE A 86 2.23 16.87 -1.54
C PHE A 86 2.63 16.03 -2.76
N ALA A 87 2.40 14.72 -2.74
CA ALA A 87 2.66 13.85 -3.88
C ALA A 87 1.84 14.25 -5.12
N GLU A 88 0.55 14.54 -4.96
CA GLU A 88 -0.30 15.03 -6.04
C GLU A 88 0.21 16.35 -6.63
N ARG A 89 0.63 17.29 -5.77
CA ARG A 89 1.21 18.56 -6.23
C ARG A 89 2.48 18.37 -7.04
N LEU A 90 3.35 17.44 -6.63
CA LEU A 90 4.56 17.10 -7.39
C LEU A 90 4.23 16.47 -8.75
N ASN A 91 3.20 15.63 -8.82
CA ASN A 91 2.74 14.99 -10.06
C ASN A 91 2.10 15.96 -11.07
N GLN A 92 1.64 17.13 -10.59
CA GLN A 92 1.02 18.18 -11.41
C GLN A 92 2.01 19.23 -11.94
N GLN A 93 3.31 19.10 -11.63
CA GLN A 93 4.35 20.00 -12.14
C GLN A 93 4.83 19.55 -13.53
#